data_AF-G2WLW7-F1
#
_entry.id   AF-G2WLW7-F1
#
_cell.length_a   1.000
_cell.length_b   1.000
_cell.length_c   1.000
_cell.angle_alpha   90.00
_cell.angle_beta   90.00
_cell.angle_gamma   90.00
#
_symmetry.space_group_name_H-M   'P 1'
#
loop_
_entity.id
_entity.type
_entity.pdbx_description
1 polymer ?
#
loop_
_entity_poly.entity_id
_entity_poly.type
_entity_poly.pdbx_seq_one_letter_code
_entity_poly.pdbx_strand_id
1 'polypeptide(L)'
;MSEKQRQLKLQKIYKQKYIGLGDESTTREQWQRNVRNDTLNTLQGHSASLEYVSLSRGDLSIRDTRIHLLKSMSPGYKAYLREER
;
A
#
# COMPACT_ATOMS: atom_id res chain seq x y z
N MET A 1 10.79 20.89 -27.66
CA MET A 1 10.00 21.44 -26.53
C MET A 1 8.64 20.78 -26.35
N SER A 2 7.86 20.55 -27.43
CA SER A 2 6.53 19.89 -27.38
C SER A 2 6.55 18.50 -26.72
N GLU A 3 7.55 17.66 -27.04
CA GLU A 3 7.60 16.30 -26.50
C GLU A 3 7.72 16.26 -24.96
N LYS A 4 8.54 17.13 -24.37
CA LYS A 4 8.65 17.23 -22.91
C LYS A 4 7.33 17.64 -22.26
N GLN A 5 6.59 18.57 -22.89
CA GLN A 5 5.27 18.96 -22.40
C GLN A 5 4.25 17.82 -22.50
N ARG A 6 4.33 17.00 -23.56
CA ARG A 6 3.54 15.77 -23.67
C ARG A 6 3.85 14.81 -22.54
N GLN A 7 5.13 14.61 -22.21
CA GLN A 7 5.54 13.73 -21.10
C GLN A 7 5.02 14.23 -19.74
N LEU A 8 5.04 15.54 -19.48
CA LEU A 8 4.44 16.10 -18.25
C LEU A 8 2.94 15.83 -18.15
N LYS A 9 2.22 15.88 -19.28
CA LYS A 9 0.78 15.55 -19.32
C LYS A 9 0.55 14.05 -19.08
N LEU A 10 1.33 13.19 -19.72
CA LEU A 10 1.25 11.74 -19.54
C LEU A 10 1.59 11.33 -18.10
N GLN A 11 2.61 11.94 -17.49
CA GLN A 11 2.97 11.70 -16.09
C GLN A 11 1.80 11.98 -15.16
N LYS A 12 1.05 13.07 -15.36
CA LYS A 12 -0.14 13.37 -14.56
C LYS A 12 -1.23 12.31 -14.73
N ILE A 13 -1.46 11.85 -15.96
CA ILE A 13 -2.44 10.78 -16.26
C ILE A 13 -2.02 9.47 -15.59
N TYR A 14 -0.75 9.09 -15.68
CA TYR A 14 -0.28 7.85 -15.08
C TYR A 14 -0.26 7.91 -13.56
N LYS A 15 0.13 9.03 -12.96
CA LYS A 15 0.08 9.23 -11.50
C LYS A 15 -1.34 9.16 -10.94
N GLN A 16 -2.35 9.55 -11.73
CA GLN A 16 -3.76 9.40 -11.38
C GLN A 16 -4.26 7.97 -11.52
N LYS A 17 -3.87 7.25 -12.58
CA LYS A 17 -4.32 5.87 -12.84
C LYS A 17 -3.61 4.84 -11.95
N TYR A 18 -2.31 5.01 -11.79
CA TYR A 18 -1.43 4.12 -11.05
C TYR A 18 -0.86 4.93 -9.89
N ILE A 19 -1.52 4.80 -8.74
CA ILE A 19 -1.10 5.51 -7.53
C ILE A 19 0.30 5.02 -7.16
N GLY A 20 1.19 5.95 -6.88
CA GLY A 20 2.53 5.66 -6.40
C GLY A 20 3.68 5.88 -7.38
N LEU A 21 3.39 6.40 -8.59
CA LEU A 21 4.44 6.90 -9.47
C LEU A 21 5.21 8.05 -8.81
N GLY A 22 6.52 7.88 -8.72
CA GLY A 22 7.45 8.92 -8.33
C GLY A 22 7.66 9.96 -9.41
N ASP A 23 8.07 11.14 -8.97
CA ASP A 23 8.65 12.24 -9.74
C ASP A 23 10.00 12.62 -9.12
N GLU A 24 10.68 13.60 -9.72
CA GLU A 24 12.04 14.01 -9.33
C GLU A 24 12.15 14.42 -7.85
N SER A 25 11.08 14.95 -7.25
CA SER A 25 11.05 15.45 -5.88
C SER A 25 10.33 14.52 -4.90
N THR A 26 10.10 13.27 -5.28
CA THR A 26 9.41 12.30 -4.41
C THR A 26 10.20 12.04 -3.14
N THR A 27 9.58 12.29 -1.99
CA THR A 27 10.21 12.09 -0.69
C THR A 27 10.34 10.60 -0.38
N ARG A 28 11.30 10.27 0.49
CA ARG A 28 11.49 8.91 0.98
C ARG A 28 10.21 8.38 1.62
N GLU A 29 9.53 9.20 2.42
CA GLU A 29 8.31 8.83 3.14
C GLU A 29 7.15 8.55 2.16
N GLN A 30 7.04 9.34 1.08
CA GLN A 30 6.04 9.11 0.03
C GLN A 30 6.30 7.80 -0.70
N TRP A 31 7.53 7.54 -1.10
CA TRP A 31 7.90 6.31 -1.79
C TRP A 31 7.73 5.06 -0.92
N GLN A 32 8.22 5.09 0.32
CA GLN A 32 8.07 3.99 1.27
C GLN A 32 6.60 3.68 1.58
N ARG A 33 5.72 4.68 1.60
CA ARG A 33 4.27 4.48 1.75
C ARG A 33 3.69 3.69 0.58
N ASN A 34 4.12 3.97 -0.66
CA ASN A 34 3.67 3.21 -1.83
C ASN A 34 4.15 1.76 -1.75
N VAL A 35 5.42 1.53 -1.42
CA VAL A 35 5.98 0.19 -1.20
C VAL A 35 5.19 -0.58 -0.13
N ARG A 36 4.88 0.07 0.99
CA ARG A 36 4.04 -0.53 2.05
C ARG A 36 2.65 -0.90 1.53
N ASN A 37 2.03 -0.04 0.73
CA ASN A 37 0.70 -0.31 0.18
C ASN A 37 0.72 -1.46 -0.81
N ASP A 38 1.72 -1.52 -1.70
CA ASP A 38 1.84 -2.58 -2.71
C ASP A 38 2.07 -3.94 -2.04
N THR A 39 2.98 -4.01 -1.07
CA THR A 39 3.27 -5.23 -0.32
C THR A 39 2.05 -5.72 0.46
N LEU A 40 1.36 -4.85 1.20
CA LEU A 40 0.16 -5.26 1.93
C LEU A 40 -0.98 -5.66 0.97
N ASN A 41 -1.09 -4.99 -0.17
CA ASN A 41 -2.10 -5.32 -1.17
C ASN A 41 -1.87 -6.69 -1.82
N THR A 42 -0.62 -7.08 -2.11
CA THR A 42 -0.33 -8.42 -2.63
C THR A 42 -0.55 -9.50 -1.57
N LEU A 43 -0.15 -9.24 -0.32
CA LEU A 43 -0.36 -10.17 0.79
C LEU A 43 -1.85 -10.49 1.01
N GLN A 44 -2.73 -9.49 0.91
CA GLN A 44 -4.17 -9.69 1.09
C GLN A 44 -4.90 -10.14 -0.17
N GLY A 45 -4.34 -9.86 -1.35
CA GLY A 45 -4.99 -10.06 -2.64
C GLY A 45 -4.90 -11.52 -3.12
N HIS A 46 -3.76 -12.16 -2.87
CA HIS A 46 -3.55 -13.56 -3.20
C HIS A 46 -3.98 -14.45 -2.04
N SER A 47 -4.95 -15.34 -2.27
CA SER A 47 -5.43 -16.28 -1.25
C SER A 47 -4.29 -17.10 -0.63
N ALA A 48 -3.36 -17.62 -1.45
CA ALA A 48 -2.21 -18.38 -0.96
C ALA A 48 -1.36 -17.60 0.06
N SER A 49 -1.10 -16.31 -0.22
CA SER A 49 -0.34 -15.47 0.70
C SER A 49 -1.15 -15.11 1.95
N LEU A 50 -2.45 -14.87 1.79
CA LEU A 50 -3.34 -14.53 2.88
C LEU A 50 -3.49 -15.70 3.86
N GLU A 51 -3.66 -16.93 3.36
CA GLU A 51 -3.69 -18.16 4.16
C GLU A 51 -2.38 -18.36 4.92
N TYR A 52 -1.25 -18.20 4.23
CA TYR A 52 0.07 -18.29 4.86
C TYR A 52 0.21 -17.30 6.02
N VAL A 53 -0.16 -16.03 5.79
CA VAL A 53 -0.14 -15.00 6.84
C VAL A 53 -1.12 -15.32 7.96
N SER A 54 -2.31 -15.81 7.64
CA SER A 54 -3.35 -16.16 8.62
C SER A 54 -2.89 -17.25 9.57
N LEU A 55 -2.37 -18.35 9.02
CA LEU A 55 -1.84 -19.46 9.81
C LEU A 55 -0.61 -19.06 10.61
N SER A 56 0.31 -18.28 10.03
CA SER A 56 1.52 -17.84 10.72
C SER A 56 1.24 -16.89 11.90
N ARG A 57 0.17 -16.07 11.81
CA ARG A 57 -0.22 -15.15 12.88
C ARG A 57 -1.12 -15.79 13.93
N GLY A 58 -1.79 -16.90 13.60
CA GLY A 58 -2.71 -17.58 14.51
C GLY A 58 -4.00 -16.80 14.77
N ASP A 59 -4.40 -15.91 13.85
CA ASP A 59 -5.68 -15.19 13.95
C ASP A 59 -6.84 -16.19 13.81
N LEU A 60 -7.96 -15.94 14.50
CA LEU A 60 -9.12 -16.85 14.54
C LEU A 60 -9.83 -16.99 13.18
N SER A 61 -9.71 -15.99 12.31
CA SER A 61 -10.26 -16.05 10.96
C SER A 61 -9.36 -15.38 9.92
N ILE A 62 -9.42 -15.90 8.69
CA ILE A 62 -8.75 -15.34 7.51
C ILE A 62 -9.27 -13.91 7.20
N ARG A 63 -10.52 -13.62 7.58
CA ARG A 63 -11.08 -12.29 7.37
C ARG A 63 -10.44 -11.26 8.31
N ASP A 64 -10.12 -11.64 9.54
CA ASP A 64 -9.46 -10.75 10.50
C ASP A 64 -8.08 -10.35 10.01
N THR A 65 -7.32 -11.29 9.44
CA THR A 65 -6.00 -11.01 8.86
C THR A 65 -6.11 -10.09 7.66
N ARG A 66 -7.09 -10.32 6.78
CA ARG A 66 -7.35 -9.44 5.63
C ARG A 66 -7.69 -8.02 6.07
N ILE A 67 -8.58 -7.86 7.04
CA ILE A 67 -8.95 -6.54 7.58
C ILE A 67 -7.75 -5.89 8.28
N HIS A 68 -6.96 -6.67 9.02
CA HIS A 68 -5.74 -6.19 9.67
C HIS A 68 -4.74 -5.63 8.65
N LEU A 69 -4.54 -6.32 7.51
CA LEU A 69 -3.67 -5.85 6.42
C LEU A 69 -4.22 -4.56 5.78
N LEU A 70 -5.54 -4.50 5.50
CA LEU A 70 -6.20 -3.29 4.99
C LEU A 70 -6.02 -2.09 5.94
N LYS A 71 -6.30 -2.27 7.22
CA LYS A 71 -6.16 -1.21 8.22
C LYS A 71 -4.70 -0.78 8.37
N SER A 72 -3.77 -1.73 8.26
CA SER A 72 -2.32 -1.48 8.30
C SER A 72 -1.79 -0.61 7.17
N MET A 73 -2.53 -0.41 6.08
CA MET A 73 -2.16 0.55 5.03
C MET A 73 -2.24 2.01 5.53
N SER A 74 -3.08 2.28 6.54
CA SER A 74 -3.22 3.61 7.14
C SER A 74 -2.09 3.89 8.14
N PRO A 75 -1.42 5.07 8.09
CA PRO A 75 -0.39 5.45 9.07
C PRO A 75 -0.88 5.45 10.52
N GLY A 76 -2.15 5.85 10.74
CA GLY A 76 -2.73 5.98 12.09
C GLY A 76 -3.01 4.64 12.78
N TYR A 77 -3.00 3.52 12.04
CA TYR A 77 -3.35 2.22 12.62
C TYR A 77 -2.38 1.77 13.72
N LYS A 78 -1.12 2.21 13.67
CA LYS A 78 -0.14 1.91 14.72
C LYS A 78 -0.42 2.65 16.04
N ALA A 79 -1.01 3.84 15.98
CA ALA A 79 -1.46 4.57 17.17
C ALA A 79 -2.71 3.90 17.75
N TYR A 80 -3.68 3.56 16.89
CA TYR A 80 -4.89 2.83 17.27
C TYR A 80 -4.57 1.52 18.04
N LEU A 81 -3.66 0.69 17.53
CA LEU A 81 -3.23 -0.54 18.23
C LEU A 81 -2.50 -0.29 19.55
N ARG A 82 -1.98 0.91 19.78
CA ARG A 82 -1.33 1.28 21.04
C ARG A 82 -2.35 1.71 22.08
N GLU A 83 -3.44 2.34 21.65
CA GLU A 83 -4.53 2.79 22.53
C GLU A 83 -5.37 1.61 23.05
N GLU A 84 -5.47 0.53 22.28
CA GLU A 84 -6.20 -0.70 22.63
C GLU A 84 -5.38 -1.68 23.51
N ARG A 85 -4.10 -1.39 23.78
CA ARG A 85 -3.18 -2.22 24.59
C ARG A 85 -3.07 -1.71 26.01
#